data_AF-A0A7Y0THS6-F1
#
_entry.id   AF-A0A7Y0THS6-F1
#
_cell.length_a   1.000
_cell.length_b   1.000
_cell.length_c   1.000
_cell.angle_alpha   90.00
_cell.angle_beta   90.00
_cell.angle_gamma   90.00
#
_symmetry.space_group_name_H-M   'P 1'
#
loop_
_entity.id
_entity.type
_entity.pdbx_description
1 polymer ?
#
loop_
_entity_poly.entity_id
_entity_poly.type
_entity_poly.pdbx_seq_one_letter_code
_entity_poly.pdbx_strand_id
1 'polypeptide(L)'
;MIFQDSMIIPSLYTRDDQEVIERWIKHCLTVPAKEGLADSNKVAEIVLSSVQGRLPKGISIREDGSTFIGRKTWHCPVAMRNNLIFPIHLLDINWDDSQPGFSWPESYYATFLPGYNVYAVTISQGSADTLGYYDAAVGCFDAKKIDQIAENAARVVQTWWQFQHTELKKNGWKELLKPGLINSESAFRLHKEVWSNVETPGSGCIRS
;
A
#
# COMPACT_ATOMS: atom_id res chain seq x y z
N MET A 1 -6.85 -25.90 28.86
CA MET A 1 -5.88 -24.94 28.31
C MET A 1 -6.69 -23.78 27.78
N ILE A 2 -6.81 -22.73 28.58
CA ILE A 2 -7.70 -21.59 28.33
C ILE A 2 -6.95 -20.66 27.36
N PHE A 3 -7.55 -20.38 26.21
CA PHE A 3 -7.10 -19.30 25.34
C PHE A 3 -7.17 -18.03 26.17
N GLN A 4 -6.02 -17.44 26.44
CA GLN A 4 -5.90 -16.14 27.08
C GLN A 4 -6.70 -15.16 26.22
N ASP A 5 -7.78 -14.61 26.78
CA ASP A 5 -8.57 -13.56 26.14
C ASP A 5 -7.62 -12.44 25.73
N SER A 6 -7.34 -12.40 24.42
CA SER A 6 -6.67 -11.29 23.78
C SER A 6 -7.41 -10.03 24.20
N MET A 7 -6.70 -9.09 24.79
CA MET A 7 -7.25 -7.80 25.20
C MET A 7 -7.57 -7.00 23.92
N ILE A 8 -8.65 -7.38 23.24
CA ILE A 8 -9.27 -6.63 22.15
C ILE A 8 -9.67 -5.31 22.78
N ILE A 9 -9.06 -4.21 22.35
CA ILE A 9 -9.39 -2.86 22.80
C ILE A 9 -10.72 -2.51 22.09
N PRO A 10 -11.89 -2.66 22.73
CA PRO A 10 -13.17 -2.56 22.02
C PRO A 10 -13.44 -1.13 21.51
N SER A 11 -12.63 -0.17 21.96
CA SER A 11 -12.69 1.23 21.55
C SER A 11 -11.95 1.55 20.24
N LEU A 12 -11.26 0.58 19.61
CA LEU A 12 -10.53 0.79 18.34
C LEU A 12 -11.21 0.18 17.12
N TYR A 13 -11.90 -0.95 17.27
CA TYR A 13 -12.53 -1.68 16.16
C TYR A 13 -13.98 -2.00 16.49
N THR A 14 -14.88 -1.76 15.55
CA THR A 14 -16.23 -2.33 15.63
C THR A 14 -16.16 -3.85 15.43
N ARG A 15 -17.25 -4.56 15.72
CA ARG A 15 -17.31 -6.01 15.49
C ARG A 15 -17.05 -6.37 14.03
N ASP A 16 -17.67 -5.64 13.11
CA ASP A 16 -17.51 -5.84 11.67
C ASP A 16 -16.06 -5.60 11.24
N ASP A 17 -15.41 -4.57 11.79
CA ASP A 17 -13.98 -4.32 11.52
C ASP A 17 -13.11 -5.50 11.99
N GLN A 18 -13.40 -6.09 13.14
CA GLN A 18 -12.63 -7.22 13.67
C GLN A 18 -12.75 -8.44 12.75
N GLU A 19 -13.97 -8.77 12.31
CA GLU A 19 -14.20 -9.89 11.40
C GLU A 19 -13.50 -9.68 10.06
N VAL A 20 -13.50 -8.46 9.53
CA VAL A 20 -12.76 -8.08 8.31
C VAL A 20 -11.25 -8.23 8.52
N ILE A 21 -10.71 -7.69 9.62
CA ILE A 21 -9.26 -7.75 9.90
C ILE A 21 -8.82 -9.21 10.02
N GLU A 22 -9.56 -10.05 10.72
CA GLU A 22 -9.23 -11.47 10.90
C GLU A 22 -9.26 -12.24 9.59
N ARG A 23 -10.30 -12.02 8.76
CA ARG A 23 -10.37 -12.61 7.42
C ARG A 23 -9.21 -12.14 6.56
N TRP A 24 -8.90 -10.85 6.58
CA TRP A 24 -7.79 -10.30 5.80
C TRP A 24 -6.45 -10.87 6.24
N ILE A 25 -6.14 -10.91 7.56
CA ILE A 25 -4.90 -11.50 8.08
C ILE A 25 -4.74 -12.96 7.65
N LYS A 26 -5.82 -13.75 7.69
CA LYS A 26 -5.78 -15.17 7.29
C LYS A 26 -5.37 -15.37 5.82
N HIS A 27 -5.68 -14.41 4.95
CA HIS A 27 -5.39 -14.47 3.51
C HIS A 27 -4.27 -13.51 3.07
N CYS A 28 -3.69 -12.76 4.02
CA CYS A 28 -2.71 -11.70 3.79
C CYS A 28 -1.43 -12.18 3.09
N LEU A 29 -1.09 -13.47 3.20
CA LEU A 29 0.06 -14.09 2.52
C LEU A 29 -0.24 -14.54 1.08
N THR A 30 -1.49 -14.42 0.64
CA THR A 30 -1.91 -14.73 -0.73
C THR A 30 -2.18 -13.43 -1.47
N VAL A 31 -1.68 -13.33 -2.70
CA VAL A 31 -1.99 -12.21 -3.60
C VAL A 31 -3.50 -12.00 -3.61
N PRO A 32 -4.00 -10.78 -3.42
CA PRO A 32 -5.43 -10.56 -3.29
C PRO A 32 -6.13 -10.94 -4.60
N ALA A 33 -6.87 -12.06 -4.57
CA ALA A 33 -7.90 -12.33 -5.56
C ALA A 33 -8.92 -11.18 -5.53
N LYS A 34 -9.66 -11.00 -6.62
CA LYS A 34 -10.66 -9.91 -6.75
C LYS A 34 -11.66 -9.85 -5.57
N GLU A 35 -11.95 -11.01 -4.97
CA GLU A 35 -12.83 -11.17 -3.80
C GLU A 35 -12.22 -10.63 -2.49
N GLY A 36 -10.89 -10.60 -2.35
CA GLY A 36 -10.18 -10.09 -1.16
C GLY A 36 -9.94 -8.58 -1.17
N LEU A 37 -10.26 -7.88 -2.26
CA LEU A 37 -10.03 -6.44 -2.39
C LEU A 37 -10.93 -5.60 -1.48
N ALA A 38 -12.15 -6.05 -1.20
CA ALA A 38 -13.06 -5.35 -0.30
C ALA A 38 -12.54 -5.36 1.15
N ASP A 39 -12.12 -6.53 1.64
CA ASP A 39 -11.50 -6.64 2.98
C ASP A 39 -10.18 -5.85 3.03
N SER A 40 -9.37 -5.90 1.97
CA SER A 40 -8.12 -5.14 1.86
C SER A 40 -8.34 -3.62 1.90
N ASN A 41 -9.34 -3.12 1.17
CA ASN A 41 -9.71 -1.71 1.21
C ASN A 41 -10.24 -1.32 2.58
N LYS A 42 -11.07 -2.17 3.21
CA LYS A 42 -11.62 -1.87 4.53
C LYS A 42 -10.54 -1.79 5.60
N VAL A 43 -9.56 -2.70 5.56
CA VAL A 43 -8.37 -2.61 6.43
C VAL A 43 -7.59 -1.32 6.16
N ALA A 44 -7.41 -0.93 4.90
CA ALA A 44 -6.75 0.32 4.54
C ALA A 44 -7.48 1.55 5.12
N GLU A 45 -8.81 1.62 5.04
CA GLU A 45 -9.61 2.71 5.64
C GLU A 45 -9.38 2.83 7.15
N ILE A 46 -9.30 1.69 7.85
CA ILE A 46 -9.06 1.64 9.30
C ILE A 46 -7.67 2.17 9.60
N VAL A 47 -6.64 1.60 8.96
CA VAL A 47 -5.26 1.88 9.32
C VAL A 47 -4.76 3.22 8.80
N LEU A 48 -5.33 3.77 7.72
CA LEU A 48 -4.97 5.09 7.18
C LEU A 48 -5.83 6.24 7.72
N SER A 49 -6.81 5.94 8.59
CA SER A 49 -7.78 6.92 9.11
C SER A 49 -7.15 8.22 9.62
N SER A 50 -6.03 8.14 10.36
CA SER A 50 -5.34 9.30 10.93
C SER A 50 -4.55 10.15 9.93
N VAL A 51 -4.28 9.62 8.72
CA VAL A 51 -3.51 10.31 7.67
C VAL A 51 -4.33 10.61 6.41
N GLN A 52 -5.62 10.27 6.38
CA GLN A 52 -6.55 10.48 5.25
C GLN A 52 -6.36 11.83 4.54
N GLY A 53 -6.21 12.93 5.30
CA GLY A 53 -6.09 14.27 4.74
C GLY A 53 -4.81 14.53 3.94
N ARG A 54 -3.80 13.66 4.08
CA ARG A 54 -2.47 13.76 3.45
C ARG A 54 -2.28 12.74 2.33
N LEU A 55 -3.21 11.79 2.18
CA LEU A 55 -3.08 10.75 1.17
C LEU A 55 -3.24 11.32 -0.26
N PRO A 56 -2.64 10.70 -1.29
CA PRO A 56 -2.64 11.24 -2.66
C PRO A 56 -4.03 11.52 -3.21
N LYS A 57 -4.25 12.75 -3.69
CA LYS A 57 -5.50 13.14 -4.35
C LYS A 57 -5.24 13.12 -5.85
N GLY A 58 -5.89 12.25 -6.61
CA GLY A 58 -5.93 12.39 -8.05
C GLY A 58 -6.60 13.71 -8.40
N ILE A 59 -5.84 14.59 -9.04
CA ILE A 59 -6.33 15.87 -9.56
C ILE A 59 -6.36 15.73 -11.06
N SER A 60 -7.53 15.91 -11.67
CA SER A 60 -7.65 16.15 -13.10
C SER A 60 -8.09 17.57 -13.34
N ILE A 61 -7.45 18.24 -14.31
CA ILE A 61 -7.88 19.55 -14.79
C ILE A 61 -8.83 19.32 -15.95
N ARG A 62 -10.05 19.83 -15.84
CA ARG A 62 -11.06 19.76 -16.90
C ARG A 62 -10.76 20.81 -17.99
N GLU A 63 -11.39 20.65 -19.16
CA GLU A 63 -11.22 21.57 -20.29
C GLU A 63 -11.59 23.03 -19.96
N ASP A 64 -12.48 23.24 -18.98
CA ASP A 64 -12.87 24.57 -18.47
C ASP A 64 -11.87 25.17 -17.45
N GLY A 65 -10.74 24.49 -17.20
CA GLY A 65 -9.73 24.88 -16.23
C GLY A 65 -10.08 24.54 -14.77
N SER A 66 -11.22 23.92 -14.50
CA SER A 66 -11.59 23.52 -13.14
C SER A 66 -10.86 22.24 -12.70
N THR A 67 -10.46 22.18 -11.43
CA THR A 67 -9.84 21.00 -10.83
C THR A 67 -10.89 20.05 -10.28
N PHE A 68 -10.87 18.81 -10.74
CA PHE A 68 -11.64 17.70 -10.17
C PHE A 68 -10.74 16.86 -9.27
N ILE A 69 -11.16 16.71 -8.01
CA ILE A 69 -10.52 15.81 -7.04
C ILE A 69 -11.42 14.59 -6.89
N GLY A 70 -10.97 13.44 -7.41
CA GLY A 70 -11.77 12.22 -7.42
C GLY A 70 -11.94 11.57 -6.04
N ARG A 71 -10.98 11.80 -5.13
CA ARG A 71 -10.98 11.20 -3.79
C ARG A 71 -11.87 11.97 -2.83
N LYS A 72 -12.91 11.31 -2.31
CA LYS A 72 -13.75 11.82 -1.22
C LYS A 72 -13.14 11.46 0.13
N THR A 73 -13.27 12.35 1.11
CA THR A 73 -13.00 12.00 2.50
C THR A 73 -14.12 11.11 3.04
N TRP A 74 -13.78 10.04 3.74
CA TRP A 74 -14.71 9.16 4.42
C TRP A 74 -14.82 9.47 5.92
N HIS A 75 -15.97 9.11 6.49
CA HIS A 75 -16.23 9.25 7.91
C HIS A 75 -15.49 8.16 8.69
N CYS A 76 -14.74 8.55 9.72
CA CYS A 76 -14.14 7.60 10.66
C CYS A 76 -15.11 7.38 11.83
N PRO A 77 -15.83 6.24 11.89
CA PRO A 77 -16.86 6.00 12.91
C PRO A 77 -16.27 5.88 14.32
N VAL A 78 -14.97 5.55 14.42
CA VAL A 78 -14.26 5.40 15.70
C VAL A 78 -13.24 6.52 15.85
N ALA A 79 -13.63 7.59 16.54
CA ALA A 79 -12.80 8.79 16.69
C ALA A 79 -11.43 8.51 17.35
N MET A 80 -11.35 7.52 18.25
CA MET A 80 -10.09 7.14 18.92
C MET A 80 -8.99 6.66 17.97
N ARG A 81 -9.33 6.18 16.77
CA ARG A 81 -8.33 5.74 15.77
C ARG A 81 -7.35 6.84 15.42
N ASN A 82 -7.84 8.07 15.29
CA ASN A 82 -7.00 9.22 14.93
C ASN A 82 -5.89 9.50 15.94
N ASN A 83 -6.02 9.02 17.18
CA ASN A 83 -5.07 9.25 18.27
C ASN A 83 -4.23 8.02 18.63
N LEU A 84 -4.54 6.84 18.09
CA LEU A 84 -3.92 5.57 18.50
C LEU A 84 -3.37 4.75 17.33
N ILE A 85 -3.82 5.04 16.11
CA ILE A 85 -3.33 4.41 14.89
C ILE A 85 -2.40 5.41 14.20
N PHE A 86 -1.11 5.07 14.13
CA PHE A 86 -0.06 5.92 13.58
C PHE A 86 0.64 5.24 12.40
N PRO A 87 0.20 5.52 11.16
CA PRO A 87 0.86 5.04 9.96
C PRO A 87 2.28 5.56 9.86
N ILE A 88 3.22 4.63 9.69
CA ILE A 88 4.62 4.93 9.40
C ILE A 88 4.75 5.06 7.88
N HIS A 89 5.14 6.23 7.43
CA HIS A 89 5.41 6.48 6.01
C HIS A 89 6.60 5.63 5.53
N LEU A 90 6.40 4.85 4.48
CA LEU A 90 7.42 3.97 3.91
C LEU A 90 8.15 4.67 2.75
N LEU A 91 7.39 5.09 1.74
CA LEU A 91 7.85 5.88 0.59
C LEU A 91 6.66 6.38 -0.25
N ASP A 92 6.92 7.33 -1.14
CA ASP A 92 6.02 7.76 -2.21
C ASP A 92 6.70 7.57 -3.57
N ILE A 93 5.99 6.99 -4.54
CA ILE A 93 6.44 6.83 -5.93
C ILE A 93 5.47 7.50 -6.89
N ASN A 94 5.95 7.77 -8.11
CA ASN A 94 5.11 8.12 -9.25
C ASN A 94 5.20 7.01 -10.29
N TRP A 95 4.07 6.41 -10.67
CA TRP A 95 4.07 5.32 -11.65
C TRP A 95 4.40 5.81 -13.06
N ASP A 96 3.96 7.01 -13.43
CA ASP A 96 4.05 7.46 -14.82
C ASP A 96 3.86 8.99 -14.95
N ASP A 97 4.46 9.56 -15.99
CA ASP A 97 4.09 10.88 -16.56
C ASP A 97 3.84 10.72 -18.06
N SER A 98 3.07 9.71 -18.48
CA SER A 98 2.78 9.44 -19.89
C SER A 98 2.13 10.61 -20.61
N GLN A 99 1.64 11.59 -19.86
CA GLN A 99 1.21 12.88 -20.38
C GLN A 99 1.82 14.02 -19.56
N PRO A 100 2.40 15.05 -20.21
CA PRO A 100 2.80 16.28 -19.54
C PRO A 100 1.63 16.85 -18.72
N GLY A 101 1.82 16.97 -17.41
CA GLY A 101 0.82 17.50 -16.48
C GLY A 101 -0.03 16.45 -15.76
N PHE A 102 0.17 15.15 -16.00
CA PHE A 102 -0.46 14.06 -15.24
C PHE A 102 0.59 13.31 -14.42
N SER A 103 0.32 13.16 -13.12
CA SER A 103 1.11 12.36 -12.18
C SER A 103 0.21 11.29 -11.57
N TRP A 104 0.75 10.09 -11.39
CA TRP A 104 0.08 8.95 -10.76
C TRP A 104 0.80 8.59 -9.45
N PRO A 105 0.68 9.45 -8.42
CA PRO A 105 1.34 9.22 -7.15
C PRO A 105 0.74 8.02 -6.42
N GLU A 106 1.60 7.25 -5.78
CA GLU A 106 1.23 6.18 -4.86
C GLU A 106 2.06 6.27 -3.58
N SER A 107 1.38 6.34 -2.45
CA SER A 107 2.00 6.40 -1.12
C SER A 107 1.91 5.05 -0.42
N TYR A 108 2.98 4.70 0.29
CA TYR A 108 3.12 3.46 1.03
C TYR A 108 3.22 3.73 2.53
N TYR A 109 2.49 2.96 3.33
CA TYR A 109 2.53 3.05 4.79
C TYR A 109 2.57 1.67 5.43
N ALA A 110 3.23 1.57 6.59
CA ALA A 110 3.10 0.44 7.51
C ALA A 110 2.44 0.91 8.79
N THR A 111 1.39 0.22 9.24
CA THR A 111 0.63 0.62 10.42
C THR A 111 0.46 -0.59 11.34
N PHE A 112 0.85 -0.43 12.60
CA PHE A 112 0.60 -1.45 13.61
C PHE A 112 -0.91 -1.57 13.86
N LEU A 113 -1.43 -2.79 13.95
CA LEU A 113 -2.80 -3.11 14.36
C LEU A 113 -2.79 -3.62 15.81
N PRO A 114 -3.07 -2.74 16.80
CA PRO A 114 -3.23 -3.14 18.20
C PRO A 114 -4.21 -4.31 18.35
N GLY A 115 -3.91 -5.28 19.21
CA GLY A 115 -4.75 -6.47 19.44
C GLY A 115 -4.48 -7.64 18.49
N TYR A 116 -3.91 -7.40 17.32
CA TYR A 116 -3.55 -8.43 16.34
C TYR A 116 -2.04 -8.70 16.26
N ASN A 117 -1.22 -7.81 16.82
CA ASN A 117 0.25 -7.91 16.82
C ASN A 117 0.87 -8.06 15.42
N VAL A 118 0.30 -7.36 14.44
CA VAL A 118 0.82 -7.30 13.07
C VAL A 118 0.90 -5.86 12.58
N TYR A 119 1.79 -5.61 11.64
CA TYR A 119 1.81 -4.41 10.82
C TYR A 119 1.08 -4.68 9.51
N ALA A 120 0.14 -3.82 9.13
CA ALA A 120 -0.46 -3.80 7.82
C ALA A 120 0.31 -2.85 6.91
N VAL A 121 0.72 -3.32 5.74
CA VAL A 121 1.29 -2.50 4.68
C VAL A 121 0.17 -2.11 3.72
N THR A 122 0.09 -0.81 3.44
CA THR A 122 -0.95 -0.24 2.59
C THR A 122 -0.35 0.57 1.46
N ILE A 123 -1.11 0.62 0.37
CA ILE A 123 -0.93 1.58 -0.71
C ILE A 123 -2.08 2.57 -0.74
N SER A 124 -1.81 3.77 -1.23
CA SER A 124 -2.80 4.81 -1.50
C SER A 124 -2.49 5.47 -2.83
N GLN A 125 -3.34 5.24 -3.83
CA GLN A 125 -3.15 5.67 -5.23
C GLN A 125 -3.93 6.94 -5.54
N GLY A 126 -3.39 7.80 -6.40
CA GLY A 126 -4.12 8.97 -6.91
C GLY A 126 -5.43 8.62 -7.64
N SER A 127 -5.60 7.40 -8.16
CA SER A 127 -6.79 6.95 -8.87
C SER A 127 -7.24 5.55 -8.42
N ALA A 128 -8.53 5.26 -8.58
CA ALA A 128 -9.12 3.94 -8.35
C ALA A 128 -9.05 3.02 -9.57
N ASP A 129 -8.52 3.46 -10.72
CA ASP A 129 -8.62 2.74 -12.00
C ASP A 129 -7.99 1.34 -11.98
N THR A 130 -6.94 1.13 -11.16
CA THR A 130 -6.22 -0.16 -11.13
C THR A 130 -6.95 -1.21 -10.28
N LEU A 131 -7.47 -0.83 -9.11
CA LEU A 131 -8.02 -1.78 -8.12
C LEU A 131 -9.51 -1.62 -7.85
N GLY A 132 -10.15 -0.60 -8.42
CA GLY A 132 -11.50 -0.16 -8.04
C GLY A 132 -11.53 0.62 -6.71
N TYR A 133 -10.39 0.73 -6.02
CA TYR A 133 -10.23 1.42 -4.74
C TYR A 133 -9.00 2.32 -4.78
N TYR A 134 -9.08 3.44 -4.04
CA TYR A 134 -7.96 4.35 -3.84
C TYR A 134 -6.91 3.80 -2.87
N ASP A 135 -7.35 3.02 -1.89
CA ASP A 135 -6.53 2.55 -0.78
C ASP A 135 -6.69 1.04 -0.62
N ALA A 136 -5.60 0.32 -0.42
CA ALA A 136 -5.63 -1.13 -0.22
C ALA A 136 -4.53 -1.59 0.73
N ALA A 137 -4.85 -2.53 1.61
CA ALA A 137 -3.87 -3.26 2.40
C ALA A 137 -3.32 -4.42 1.57
N VAL A 138 -2.02 -4.36 1.24
CA VAL A 138 -1.36 -5.23 0.26
C VAL A 138 -0.57 -6.37 0.90
N GLY A 139 -0.44 -6.35 2.22
CA GLY A 139 0.18 -7.42 2.99
C GLY A 139 0.42 -7.01 4.44
N CYS A 140 1.01 -7.93 5.20
CA CYS A 140 1.19 -7.78 6.64
C CYS A 140 2.35 -8.63 7.12
N PHE A 141 2.88 -8.26 8.29
CA PHE A 141 3.97 -8.98 8.94
C PHE A 141 3.93 -8.78 10.46
N ASP A 142 4.50 -9.72 11.20
CA ASP A 142 4.87 -9.52 12.61
C ASP A 142 6.27 -8.89 12.68
N ALA A 143 6.48 -7.97 13.62
CA ALA A 143 7.78 -7.42 13.94
C ALA A 143 7.86 -7.18 15.45
N LYS A 144 8.82 -7.84 16.11
CA LYS A 144 9.05 -7.71 17.55
C LYS A 144 10.02 -6.59 17.89
N LYS A 145 10.79 -6.14 16.90
CA LYS A 145 11.81 -5.11 17.05
C LYS A 145 11.67 -4.07 15.94
N ILE A 146 12.07 -2.84 16.24
CA ILE A 146 11.90 -1.69 15.35
C ILE A 146 12.75 -1.81 14.07
N ASP A 147 13.92 -2.44 14.16
CA ASP A 147 14.83 -2.70 13.04
C ASP A 147 14.23 -3.67 12.01
N GLN A 148 13.33 -4.55 12.42
CA GLN A 148 12.63 -5.50 11.54
C GLN A 148 11.52 -4.84 10.70
N ILE A 149 10.98 -3.69 11.14
CA ILE A 149 9.83 -3.05 10.50
C ILE A 149 10.19 -2.63 9.08
N ALA A 150 11.34 -1.97 8.90
CA ALA A 150 11.79 -1.49 7.59
C ALA A 150 12.03 -2.67 6.62
N GLU A 151 12.72 -3.71 7.08
CA GLU A 151 13.04 -4.88 6.26
C GLU A 151 11.78 -5.67 5.87
N ASN A 152 10.88 -5.94 6.82
CA ASN A 152 9.67 -6.68 6.54
C ASN A 152 8.69 -5.89 5.67
N ALA A 153 8.56 -4.57 5.90
CA ALA A 153 7.77 -3.70 5.03
C ALA A 153 8.33 -3.68 3.60
N ALA A 154 9.66 -3.58 3.45
CA ALA A 154 10.31 -3.65 2.15
C ALA A 154 10.02 -4.95 1.40
N ARG A 155 10.02 -6.10 2.08
CA ARG A 155 9.63 -7.39 1.48
C ARG A 155 8.18 -7.40 1.00
N VAL A 156 7.25 -6.86 1.79
CA VAL A 156 5.84 -6.77 1.37
C VAL A 156 5.67 -5.84 0.17
N VAL A 157 6.33 -4.67 0.17
CA VAL A 157 6.34 -3.74 -0.98
C VAL A 157 6.91 -4.41 -2.22
N GLN A 158 8.00 -5.17 -2.07
CA GLN A 158 8.58 -5.93 -3.18
C GLN A 158 7.64 -6.97 -3.75
N THR A 159 6.99 -7.78 -2.89
CA THR A 159 5.98 -8.76 -3.33
C THR A 159 4.82 -8.07 -4.06
N TRP A 160 4.37 -6.92 -3.57
CA TRP A 160 3.35 -6.13 -4.23
C TRP A 160 3.80 -5.66 -5.62
N TRP A 161 5.01 -5.13 -5.75
CA TRP A 161 5.59 -4.74 -7.03
C TRP A 161 5.79 -5.91 -7.99
N GLN A 162 6.19 -7.08 -7.49
CA GLN A 162 6.27 -8.31 -8.28
C GLN A 162 4.91 -8.67 -8.85
N PHE A 163 3.84 -8.63 -8.05
CA PHE A 163 2.48 -8.84 -8.53
C PHE A 163 2.08 -7.82 -9.62
N GLN A 164 2.37 -6.54 -9.42
CA GLN A 164 2.10 -5.50 -10.42
C GLN A 164 2.84 -5.78 -11.75
N HIS A 165 4.08 -6.27 -11.67
CA HIS A 165 4.89 -6.61 -12.83
C HIS A 165 4.41 -7.90 -13.52
N THR A 166 4.19 -8.99 -12.78
CA THR A 166 3.90 -10.30 -13.36
C THR A 166 2.44 -10.46 -13.77
N GLU A 167 1.50 -10.02 -12.94
CA GLU A 167 0.07 -10.24 -13.16
C GLU A 167 -0.58 -9.07 -13.91
N LEU A 168 -0.22 -7.83 -13.55
CA LEU A 168 -0.80 -6.63 -14.17
C LEU A 168 0.04 -6.10 -15.34
N LYS A 169 1.19 -6.72 -15.63
CA LYS A 169 2.11 -6.34 -16.72
C LYS A 169 2.51 -4.86 -16.68
N LYS A 170 2.58 -4.26 -15.49
CA LYS A 170 3.00 -2.87 -15.34
C LYS A 170 4.51 -2.73 -15.47
N ASN A 171 4.92 -1.66 -16.16
CA ASN A 171 6.30 -1.20 -16.15
C ASN A 171 6.70 -0.66 -14.77
N GLY A 172 8.01 -0.55 -14.54
CA GLY A 172 8.56 0.04 -13.33
C GLY A 172 8.08 1.47 -13.13
N TRP A 173 7.96 1.88 -11.88
CA TRP A 173 7.61 3.25 -11.53
C TRP A 173 8.68 4.23 -12.04
N LYS A 174 8.25 5.45 -12.40
CA LYS A 174 9.10 6.44 -13.06
C LYS A 174 10.11 7.08 -12.11
N GLU A 175 9.65 7.45 -10.92
CA GLU A 175 10.47 8.16 -9.94
C GLU A 175 10.05 7.88 -8.50
N LEU A 176 11.01 8.03 -7.59
CA LEU A 176 10.78 8.08 -6.16
C LEU A 176 10.52 9.54 -5.77
N LEU A 177 9.30 9.85 -5.35
CA LEU A 177 8.90 11.19 -4.96
C LEU A 177 9.42 11.56 -3.58
N LYS A 178 9.32 10.63 -2.62
CA LYS A 178 9.70 10.88 -1.23
C LYS A 178 10.12 9.59 -0.53
N PRO A 179 11.35 9.48 0.00
CA PRO A 179 11.72 8.38 0.88
C PRO A 179 11.08 8.53 2.26
N GLY A 180 10.83 7.39 2.91
CA GLY A 180 10.39 7.31 4.30
C GLY A 180 11.25 6.31 5.07
N LEU A 181 10.61 5.39 5.78
CA LEU A 181 11.34 4.29 6.44
C LEU A 181 12.10 3.41 5.42
N ILE A 182 11.58 3.29 4.20
CA ILE A 182 12.34 2.73 3.07
C ILE A 182 13.08 3.89 2.42
N ASN A 183 14.40 3.91 2.59
CA ASN A 183 15.26 4.93 2.02
C ASN A 183 15.43 4.77 0.49
N SER A 184 15.98 5.81 -0.16
CA SER A 184 16.13 5.84 -1.61
C SER A 184 16.97 4.69 -2.15
N GLU A 185 18.09 4.36 -1.50
CA GLU A 185 18.96 3.24 -1.90
C GLU A 185 18.19 1.91 -1.92
N SER A 186 17.45 1.62 -0.85
CA SER A 186 16.63 0.43 -0.75
C SER A 186 15.52 0.42 -1.79
N ALA A 187 14.82 1.55 -1.99
CA ALA A 187 13.74 1.65 -2.97
C ALA A 187 14.23 1.36 -4.40
N PHE A 188 15.34 1.96 -4.83
CA PHE A 188 15.91 1.71 -6.15
C PHE A 188 16.47 0.30 -6.31
N ARG A 189 17.06 -0.28 -5.25
CA ARG A 189 17.48 -1.69 -5.25
C ARG A 189 16.30 -2.62 -5.46
N LEU A 190 15.21 -2.45 -4.70
CA LEU A 190 13.98 -3.25 -4.85
C LEU A 190 13.38 -3.10 -6.25
N HIS A 191 13.31 -1.88 -6.78
CA HIS A 191 12.84 -1.64 -8.15
C HIS A 191 13.67 -2.41 -9.18
N LYS A 192 15.01 -2.35 -9.06
CA LYS A 192 15.89 -3.12 -9.94
C LYS A 192 15.62 -4.62 -9.83
N GLU A 193 15.50 -5.16 -8.62
CA GLU A 193 15.24 -6.58 -8.38
C GLU A 193 13.91 -7.06 -9.01
N VAL A 194 12.88 -6.20 -9.08
CA VAL A 194 11.57 -6.55 -9.65
C VAL A 194 11.56 -6.45 -11.18
N TRP A 195 12.10 -5.37 -11.75
CA TRP A 195 11.95 -5.06 -13.18
C TRP A 195 13.19 -5.32 -14.04
N SER A 196 14.37 -5.62 -13.45
CA SER A 196 15.60 -5.86 -14.22
C SER A 196 15.84 -7.32 -14.61
N ASN A 197 14.87 -8.21 -14.40
CA ASN A 197 14.89 -9.59 -14.89
C ASN A 197 14.07 -9.77 -16.19
N VAL A 198 14.14 -8.78 -17.09
CA VAL A 198 13.72 -8.98 -18.48
C VAL A 198 14.98 -9.35 -19.25
N GLU A 199 15.12 -10.62 -19.60
CA GLU A 199 16.08 -11.08 -20.60
C GLU A 199 15.97 -10.16 -21.82
N THR A 200 17.04 -9.43 -22.13
CA THR A 200 17.27 -8.98 -23.50
C THR A 200 17.49 -10.23 -24.35
N PRO A 201 16.59 -10.60 -25.28
CA PRO A 201 16.89 -11.63 -26.26
C PRO A 201 17.88 -11.01 -27.26
N GLY A 202 19.12 -11.50 -27.23
CA GLY A 202 19.99 -11.51 -28.40
C GLY A 202 20.59 -10.17 -28.84
N SER A 203 21.55 -9.64 -28.07
CA SER A 203 22.76 -9.09 -28.72
C SER A 203 23.65 -10.26 -29.15
N GLY A 204 23.15 -11.05 -30.09
CA GLY A 204 23.94 -12.02 -30.82
C GLY A 204 24.84 -11.25 -31.77
N CYS A 205 26.12 -11.17 -31.44
CA CYS A 205 27.17 -10.81 -32.38
C CYS A 205 26.96 -11.62 -33.68
N ILE A 206 26.79 -10.93 -34.81
CA ILE A 206 27.18 -11.47 -36.10
C ILE A 206 28.39 -10.67 -36.56
N ARG A 207 29.56 -11.21 -36.22
CA ARG A 207 30.80 -10.97 -36.95
C ARG A 207 31.03 -12.18 -37.85
N SER A 208 30.83 -11.98 -39.15
CA SER A 208 31.63 -12.49 -40.26
C SER A 208 30.98 -12.07 -41.56
#